data_AF-A0A6L3CB33-F1
#
_entry.id   AF-A0A6L3CB33-F1
#
_cell.length_a   1.000
_cell.length_b   1.000
_cell.length_c   1.000
_cell.angle_alpha   90.00
_cell.angle_beta   90.00
_cell.angle_gamma   90.00
#
_symmetry.space_group_name_H-M   'P 1'
#
loop_
_entity.id
_entity.type
_entity.pdbx_description
1 polymer ?
#
loop_
_entity_poly.entity_id
_entity_poly.type
_entity_poly.pdbx_seq_one_letter_code
_entity_poly.pdbx_strand_id
1 'polypeptide(L)'
;MRLILVGCEYVGTTKLANAIDDWMASSMGVRFSLIHDHWKIPHTSGHPDDSTPEEQAWLLKATPKFKEMHQRHSLYYHAQRPNINNPDGMIIGGAIEDAVYGPMFFGYGDKDHRLNREVVMHQWENTILRFTQDTVLVHVTADSDVIEQRMADDPHENMIISAGDIEKVKDRFAELVDWSLLANKIVIDNSGSMEETMSVFVRKIEPFLTDFDRSRMDEHSS
;
A
#
# COMPACT_ATOMS: atom_id res chain seq x y z
N MET A 1 8.93 -13.35 0.17
CA MET A 1 8.00 -12.63 1.07
C MET A 1 6.97 -11.84 0.26
N ARG A 2 5.68 -11.89 0.62
CA ARG A 2 4.62 -11.12 -0.05
C ARG A 2 3.97 -10.12 0.88
N LEU A 3 4.06 -8.84 0.54
CA LEU A 3 3.60 -7.75 1.39
C LEU A 3 2.65 -6.81 0.64
N ILE A 4 1.62 -6.36 1.34
CA ILE A 4 0.77 -5.24 0.95
C ILE A 4 0.81 -4.23 2.08
N LEU A 5 1.44 -3.07 1.86
CA LEU A 5 1.52 -1.97 2.83
C LEU A 5 0.40 -0.98 2.55
N VAL A 6 -0.35 -0.60 3.58
CA VAL A 6 -1.43 0.39 3.45
C VAL A 6 -1.36 1.37 4.61
N GLY A 7 -1.82 2.60 4.38
CA GLY A 7 -1.94 3.59 5.43
C GLY A 7 -2.20 4.99 4.89
N CYS A 8 -2.57 5.88 5.80
CA CYS A 8 -2.81 7.29 5.51
C CYS A 8 -1.60 7.94 4.80
N GLU A 9 -1.84 8.92 3.94
CA GLU A 9 -0.77 9.76 3.39
C GLU A 9 0.12 10.29 4.54
N TYR A 10 1.43 10.41 4.31
CA TYR A 10 2.45 10.79 5.32
C TYR A 10 2.75 9.82 6.48
N VAL A 11 2.12 8.64 6.57
CA VAL A 11 2.55 7.61 7.55
C VAL A 11 3.89 6.98 7.20
N GLY A 12 4.40 7.17 5.97
CA GLY A 12 5.73 6.75 5.55
C GLY A 12 5.80 5.35 4.93
N THR A 13 4.73 4.88 4.27
CA THR A 13 4.69 3.57 3.59
C THR A 13 5.84 3.37 2.60
N THR A 14 6.15 4.35 1.76
CA THR A 14 7.27 4.28 0.80
C THR A 14 8.62 4.17 1.49
N LYS A 15 8.86 4.96 2.55
CA LYS A 15 10.12 4.89 3.31
C LYS A 15 10.27 3.53 3.99
N LEU A 16 9.20 2.99 4.58
CA LEU A 16 9.20 1.66 5.19
C LEU A 16 9.42 0.56 4.15
N ALA A 17 8.76 0.61 2.99
CA ALA A 17 8.93 -0.39 1.93
C ALA A 17 10.38 -0.50 1.45
N ASN A 18 11.06 0.64 1.25
CA ASN A 18 12.47 0.67 0.88
C ASN A 18 13.37 0.09 1.99
N ALA A 19 13.10 0.42 3.26
CA ALA A 19 13.83 -0.15 4.38
C ALA A 19 13.63 -1.68 4.50
N ILE A 20 12.43 -2.19 4.19
CA ILE A 20 12.16 -3.62 4.12
C ILE A 20 12.91 -4.28 2.96
N ASP A 21 12.97 -3.64 1.78
CA ASP A 21 13.76 -4.15 0.65
C ASP A 21 15.25 -4.23 0.97
N ASP A 22 15.80 -3.20 1.62
CA ASP A 22 17.19 -3.21 2.09
C ASP A 22 17.45 -4.30 3.13
N TRP A 23 16.52 -4.49 4.08
CA TRP A 23 16.60 -5.58 5.05
C TRP A 23 16.51 -6.96 4.39
N MET A 24 15.67 -7.12 3.36
CA MET A 24 15.57 -8.36 2.60
C MET A 24 16.89 -8.64 1.87
N ALA A 25 17.53 -7.62 1.29
CA ALA A 25 18.83 -7.75 0.65
C ALA A 25 19.91 -8.20 1.64
N SER A 26 19.93 -7.62 2.85
CA SER A 26 20.94 -7.93 3.87
C SER A 26 20.68 -9.22 4.64
N SER A 27 19.45 -9.73 4.64
CA SER A 27 19.05 -10.87 5.47
C SER A 27 18.75 -12.13 4.67
N MET A 28 18.36 -12.00 3.40
CA MET A 28 17.98 -13.10 2.52
C MET A 28 18.81 -13.12 1.22
N GLY A 29 19.69 -12.15 1.00
CA GLY A 29 20.50 -12.04 -0.22
C GLY A 29 19.70 -11.73 -1.49
N VAL A 30 18.44 -11.28 -1.35
CA VAL A 30 17.51 -11.00 -2.45
C VAL A 30 16.75 -9.70 -2.21
N ARG A 31 16.22 -9.09 -3.28
CA ARG A 31 15.37 -7.89 -3.23
C ARG A 31 14.02 -8.18 -3.85
N PHE A 32 13.04 -7.34 -3.56
CA PHE A 32 11.81 -7.32 -4.34
C PHE A 32 12.14 -6.98 -5.79
N SER A 33 11.50 -7.66 -6.74
CA SER A 33 11.71 -7.36 -8.16
C SER A 33 11.23 -5.95 -8.52
N LEU A 34 10.19 -5.48 -7.82
CA LEU A 34 9.59 -4.17 -7.99
C LEU A 34 8.76 -3.81 -6.76
N ILE A 35 8.76 -2.54 -6.36
CA ILE A 35 7.81 -1.98 -5.40
C ILE A 35 6.70 -1.34 -6.21
N HIS A 36 5.54 -1.99 -6.31
CA HIS A 36 4.39 -1.36 -6.94
C HIS A 36 3.78 -0.34 -5.96
N ASP A 37 3.62 0.93 -6.35
CA ASP A 37 3.21 2.05 -5.46
C ASP A 37 2.29 3.12 -6.12
N HIS A 38 1.77 2.86 -7.32
CA HIS A 38 1.16 3.85 -8.20
C HIS A 38 -0.38 3.80 -8.22
N TRP A 39 -1.01 3.92 -7.04
CA TRP A 39 -2.47 3.97 -6.89
C TRP A 39 -3.02 5.29 -6.35
N LYS A 40 -2.15 6.27 -6.07
CA LYS A 40 -2.58 7.61 -5.64
C LYS A 40 -2.79 8.51 -6.83
N ILE A 41 -4.02 8.96 -7.09
CA ILE A 41 -4.25 9.94 -8.16
C ILE A 41 -3.58 11.27 -7.77
N PRO A 42 -2.77 11.88 -8.66
CA PRO A 42 -2.56 11.52 -10.07
C PRO A 42 -1.33 10.63 -10.36
N HIS A 43 -0.49 10.36 -9.37
CA HIS A 43 0.73 9.54 -9.42
C HIS A 43 0.43 8.05 -9.71
N THR A 44 0.17 7.74 -10.99
CA THR A 44 -0.37 6.44 -11.42
C THR A 44 0.37 5.80 -12.61
N SER A 45 1.46 6.41 -13.12
CA SER A 45 2.21 5.92 -14.29
C SER A 45 2.94 4.60 -14.02
N GLY A 46 3.47 4.43 -12.80
CA GLY A 46 4.20 3.24 -12.38
C GLY A 46 5.71 3.37 -12.54
N HIS A 47 6.35 2.45 -13.25
CA HIS A 47 7.81 2.34 -13.30
C HIS A 47 8.32 2.28 -14.75
N PRO A 48 8.84 3.39 -15.30
CA PRO A 48 9.11 4.66 -14.63
C PRO A 48 7.84 5.49 -14.36
N ASP A 49 7.90 6.39 -13.38
CA ASP A 49 6.92 7.47 -13.28
C ASP A 49 7.36 8.62 -14.18
N ASP A 50 6.78 8.65 -15.38
CA ASP A 50 7.08 9.60 -16.44
C ASP A 50 5.88 10.52 -16.76
N SER A 51 4.86 10.53 -15.91
CA SER A 51 3.72 11.44 -16.04
C SER A 51 4.15 12.90 -15.88
N THR A 52 3.86 13.72 -16.89
CA THR A 52 4.13 15.16 -16.85
C THR A 52 3.16 15.90 -15.91
N PRO A 53 3.52 17.09 -15.41
CA PRO A 53 2.60 17.92 -14.63
C PRO A 53 1.28 18.23 -15.36
N GLU A 54 1.31 18.33 -16.70
CA GLU A 54 0.11 18.53 -17.51
C GLU A 54 -0.80 17.30 -17.51
N GLU A 55 -0.25 16.10 -17.65
CA GLU A 55 -1.00 14.84 -17.58
C GLU A 55 -1.57 14.57 -16.19
N GLN A 56 -0.80 14.87 -15.14
CA GLN A 56 -1.28 14.80 -13.77
C GLN A 56 -2.44 15.78 -13.54
N ALA A 57 -2.31 17.03 -14.00
CA ALA A 57 -3.37 18.03 -13.91
C ALA A 57 -4.61 17.63 -14.74
N TRP A 58 -4.42 16.96 -15.88
CA TRP A 58 -5.52 16.42 -16.68
C TRP A 58 -6.27 15.33 -15.91
N LEU A 59 -5.57 14.37 -15.31
CA LEU A 59 -6.19 13.29 -14.54
C LEU A 59 -6.92 13.83 -13.31
N LEU A 60 -6.36 14.84 -12.63
CA LEU A 60 -7.03 15.53 -11.52
C LEU A 60 -8.32 16.23 -11.95
N LYS A 61 -8.37 16.82 -13.15
CA LYS A 61 -9.57 17.46 -13.71
C LYS A 61 -10.57 16.48 -14.31
N ALA A 62 -10.18 15.22 -14.53
CA ALA A 62 -11.06 14.21 -15.09
C ALA A 62 -12.28 13.97 -14.19
N THR A 63 -13.39 13.54 -14.82
CA THR A 63 -14.62 13.22 -14.07
C THR A 63 -14.40 11.99 -13.17
N PRO A 64 -15.18 11.84 -12.08
CA PRO A 64 -15.08 10.67 -11.22
C PRO A 64 -15.18 9.34 -11.98
N LYS A 65 -15.98 9.28 -13.04
CA LYS A 65 -16.08 8.10 -13.91
C LYS A 65 -14.74 7.72 -14.55
N PHE A 66 -13.97 8.69 -15.06
CA PHE A 66 -12.68 8.39 -15.68
C PHE A 66 -11.61 8.03 -14.65
N LYS A 67 -11.61 8.70 -13.50
CA LYS A 67 -10.73 8.34 -12.36
C LYS A 67 -11.00 6.92 -11.87
N GLU A 68 -12.27 6.57 -11.69
CA GLU A 68 -12.72 5.21 -11.32
C GLU A 68 -12.25 4.18 -12.35
N MET A 69 -12.50 4.46 -13.64
CA MET A 69 -12.11 3.55 -14.70
C MET A 69 -10.60 3.34 -14.70
N HIS A 70 -9.81 4.40 -14.57
CA HIS A 70 -8.34 4.34 -14.49
C HIS A 70 -7.89 3.43 -13.34
N GLN A 71 -8.36 3.69 -12.13
CA GLN A 71 -8.01 2.90 -10.95
C GLN A 71 -8.45 1.45 -11.06
N ARG A 72 -9.67 1.19 -11.56
CA ARG A 72 -10.13 -0.19 -11.73
C ARG A 72 -9.26 -0.97 -12.72
N HIS A 73 -8.82 -0.36 -13.82
CA HIS A 73 -7.91 -1.05 -14.74
C HIS A 73 -6.55 -1.31 -14.09
N SER A 74 -6.02 -0.34 -13.33
CA SER A 74 -4.79 -0.52 -12.54
C SER A 74 -4.93 -1.71 -11.58
N LEU A 75 -5.94 -1.71 -10.70
CA LEU A 75 -6.18 -2.81 -9.76
C LEU A 75 -6.26 -4.18 -10.44
N TYR A 76 -6.95 -4.28 -11.58
CA TYR A 76 -7.14 -5.55 -12.28
C TYR A 76 -5.88 -6.03 -13.01
N TYR A 77 -5.04 -5.11 -13.48
CA TYR A 77 -3.73 -5.45 -14.04
C TYR A 77 -2.84 -6.06 -12.94
N HIS A 78 -2.81 -5.49 -11.75
CA HIS A 78 -1.99 -5.97 -10.64
C HIS A 78 -2.57 -7.22 -9.95
N ALA A 79 -3.83 -7.55 -10.20
CA ALA A 79 -4.46 -8.79 -9.73
C ALA A 79 -4.23 -10.01 -10.64
N GLN A 80 -3.36 -9.92 -11.64
CA GLN A 80 -3.07 -11.05 -12.52
C GLN A 80 -2.10 -12.04 -11.86
N ARG A 81 -2.23 -13.33 -12.21
CA ARG A 81 -1.43 -14.43 -11.64
C ARG A 81 0.08 -14.14 -11.62
N PRO A 82 0.73 -13.64 -12.69
CA PRO A 82 2.17 -13.38 -12.65
C PRO A 82 2.57 -12.35 -11.59
N ASN A 83 1.70 -11.37 -11.32
CA ASN A 83 1.95 -10.28 -10.39
C ASN A 83 1.74 -10.71 -8.94
N ILE A 84 0.69 -11.49 -8.66
CA ILE A 84 0.39 -11.95 -7.30
C ILE A 84 1.22 -13.18 -6.89
N ASN A 85 1.49 -14.11 -7.81
CA ASN A 85 2.09 -15.41 -7.47
C ASN A 85 3.63 -15.34 -7.30
N ASN A 86 4.26 -14.19 -7.55
CA ASN A 86 5.69 -13.98 -7.31
C ASN A 86 6.01 -14.22 -5.83
N PRO A 87 6.99 -15.06 -5.46
CA PRO A 87 7.38 -15.27 -4.06
C PRO A 87 7.77 -13.97 -3.33
N ASP A 88 8.23 -12.97 -4.08
CA ASP A 88 8.76 -11.70 -3.56
C ASP A 88 7.98 -10.51 -4.15
N GLY A 89 6.76 -10.30 -3.62
CA GLY A 89 5.85 -9.24 -4.07
C GLY A 89 5.71 -8.12 -3.04
N MET A 90 5.81 -6.86 -3.49
CA MET A 90 5.60 -5.67 -2.68
C MET A 90 4.60 -4.73 -3.36
N ILE A 91 3.54 -4.37 -2.63
CA ILE A 91 2.47 -3.46 -3.03
C ILE A 91 2.32 -2.38 -1.95
N ILE A 92 2.24 -1.11 -2.33
CA ILE A 92 1.94 0.02 -1.43
C ILE A 92 0.59 0.63 -1.80
N GLY A 93 -0.46 0.35 -1.03
CA GLY A 93 -1.81 0.86 -1.26
C GLY A 93 -2.68 -0.19 -1.94
N GLY A 94 -2.96 -0.02 -3.23
CA GLY A 94 -3.84 -0.92 -3.97
C GLY A 94 -5.32 -0.75 -3.60
N ALA A 95 -6.05 -1.86 -3.49
CA ALA A 95 -7.51 -1.81 -3.43
C ALA A 95 -8.08 -1.21 -2.12
N ILE A 96 -7.37 -1.36 -1.00
CA ILE A 96 -7.74 -0.70 0.26
C ILE A 96 -7.61 0.82 0.11
N GLU A 97 -6.50 1.29 -0.45
CA GLU A 97 -6.25 2.71 -0.66
C GLU A 97 -7.27 3.34 -1.62
N ASP A 98 -7.61 2.65 -2.71
CA ASP A 98 -8.69 3.06 -3.63
C ASP A 98 -10.06 3.10 -2.92
N ALA A 99 -10.30 2.21 -1.94
CA ALA A 99 -11.52 2.19 -1.13
C ALA A 99 -11.56 3.25 -0.02
N VAL A 100 -10.43 3.85 0.34
CA VAL A 100 -10.38 5.06 1.17
C VAL A 100 -10.53 6.30 0.29
N TYR A 101 -9.60 6.54 -0.63
CA TYR A 101 -9.49 7.82 -1.30
C TYR A 101 -10.50 8.03 -2.44
N GLY A 102 -10.87 6.97 -3.15
CA GLY A 102 -11.88 7.02 -4.23
C GLY A 102 -13.17 7.69 -3.77
N PRO A 103 -13.83 7.16 -2.73
CA PRO A 103 -15.07 7.73 -2.18
C PRO A 103 -14.84 9.08 -1.49
N MET A 104 -13.80 9.20 -0.66
CA MET A 104 -13.62 10.38 0.20
C MET A 104 -13.18 11.64 -0.57
N PHE A 105 -12.40 11.49 -1.65
CA PHE A 105 -11.75 12.63 -2.31
C PHE A 105 -11.94 12.67 -3.83
N PHE A 106 -12.26 11.55 -4.48
CA PHE A 106 -12.36 11.49 -5.94
C PHE A 106 -13.78 11.31 -6.49
N GLY A 107 -14.79 11.23 -5.62
CA GLY A 107 -16.21 11.29 -5.97
C GLY A 107 -16.73 10.04 -6.69
N TYR A 108 -16.09 8.88 -6.48
CA TYR A 108 -16.57 7.60 -7.00
C TYR A 108 -16.48 6.50 -5.94
N GLY A 109 -17.27 5.45 -6.09
CA GLY A 109 -17.02 4.23 -5.33
C GLY A 109 -17.69 4.13 -3.96
N ASP A 110 -18.59 5.06 -3.62
CA ASP A 110 -19.46 4.98 -2.44
C ASP A 110 -20.31 3.70 -2.40
N LYS A 111 -20.97 3.45 -1.26
CA LYS A 111 -21.72 2.21 -1.00
C LYS A 111 -22.80 1.90 -2.04
N ASP A 112 -23.49 2.93 -2.54
CA ASP A 112 -24.56 2.81 -3.54
C ASP A 112 -24.02 2.84 -4.99
N HIS A 113 -22.71 3.03 -5.17
CA HIS A 113 -22.10 3.08 -6.50
C HIS A 113 -22.04 1.68 -7.12
N ARG A 114 -22.32 1.56 -8.44
CA ARG A 114 -22.28 0.28 -9.18
C ARG A 114 -20.95 -0.48 -9.00
N LEU A 115 -19.86 0.26 -8.81
CA LEU A 115 -18.52 -0.25 -8.54
C LEU A 115 -18.01 0.29 -7.20
N ASN A 116 -18.79 0.05 -6.15
CA ASN A 116 -18.43 0.28 -4.75
C ASN A 116 -17.04 -0.29 -4.48
N ARG A 117 -16.15 0.55 -3.94
CA ARG A 117 -14.74 0.20 -3.74
C ARG A 117 -14.53 -0.80 -2.60
N GLU A 118 -15.41 -0.84 -1.61
CA GLU A 118 -15.41 -1.87 -0.56
C GLU A 118 -15.62 -3.27 -1.18
N VAL A 119 -16.56 -3.38 -2.13
CA VAL A 119 -16.82 -4.66 -2.83
C VAL A 119 -15.67 -5.02 -3.77
N VAL A 120 -15.13 -4.04 -4.50
CA VAL A 120 -13.98 -4.24 -5.39
C VAL A 120 -12.74 -4.68 -4.60
N MET A 121 -12.50 -4.10 -3.43
CA MET A 121 -11.43 -4.51 -2.51
C MET A 121 -11.53 -6.00 -2.19
N HIS A 122 -12.68 -6.50 -1.75
CA HIS A 122 -12.85 -7.92 -1.46
C HIS A 122 -12.74 -8.80 -2.72
N GLN A 123 -13.17 -8.34 -3.89
CA GLN A 123 -12.98 -9.09 -5.14
C GLN A 123 -11.49 -9.23 -5.49
N TRP A 124 -10.72 -8.18 -5.25
CA TRP A 124 -9.28 -8.15 -5.45
C TRP A 124 -8.57 -9.09 -4.45
N GLU A 125 -8.92 -9.02 -3.17
CA GLU A 125 -8.40 -9.94 -2.13
C GLU A 125 -8.76 -11.40 -2.39
N ASN A 126 -9.99 -11.69 -2.81
CA ASN A 126 -10.39 -13.04 -3.23
C ASN A 126 -9.55 -13.55 -4.40
N THR A 127 -9.10 -12.66 -5.28
CA THR A 127 -8.19 -13.03 -6.38
C THR A 127 -6.80 -13.36 -5.84
N ILE A 128 -6.29 -12.59 -4.86
CA ILE A 128 -5.04 -12.88 -4.16
C ILE A 128 -5.08 -14.24 -3.47
N LEU A 129 -6.13 -14.49 -2.67
CA LEU A 129 -6.31 -15.72 -1.89
C LEU A 129 -6.47 -16.99 -2.77
N ARG A 130 -6.79 -16.85 -4.06
CA ARG A 130 -6.77 -17.97 -5.02
C ARG A 130 -5.36 -18.41 -5.39
N PHE A 131 -4.37 -17.55 -5.25
CA PHE A 131 -2.98 -17.82 -5.63
C PHE A 131 -2.07 -17.97 -4.42
N THR A 132 -2.25 -17.15 -3.39
CA THR A 132 -1.35 -17.07 -2.25
C THR A 132 -2.13 -16.92 -0.94
N GLN A 133 -1.75 -17.68 0.08
CA GLN A 133 -2.36 -17.64 1.42
C GLN A 133 -1.42 -17.03 2.47
N ASP A 134 -0.18 -16.72 2.07
CA ASP A 134 0.91 -16.23 2.90
C ASP A 134 1.14 -14.72 2.75
N THR A 135 0.35 -14.02 1.91
CA THR A 135 0.43 -12.56 1.77
C THR A 135 0.12 -11.87 3.11
N VAL A 136 1.01 -10.98 3.54
CA VAL A 136 0.86 -10.21 4.78
C VAL A 136 0.40 -8.79 4.47
N LEU A 137 -0.74 -8.40 5.05
CA LEU A 137 -1.22 -7.02 5.06
C LEU A 137 -0.54 -6.24 6.19
N VAL A 138 0.21 -5.21 5.83
CA VAL A 138 0.96 -4.34 6.75
C VAL A 138 0.24 -3.00 6.85
N HIS A 139 -0.46 -2.78 7.95
CA HIS A 139 -1.07 -1.48 8.23
C HIS A 139 -0.05 -0.56 8.87
N VAL A 140 0.42 0.43 8.10
CA VAL A 140 1.37 1.44 8.55
C VAL A 140 0.59 2.60 9.15
N THR A 141 0.94 2.95 10.38
CA THR A 141 0.30 4.00 11.17
C THR A 141 1.34 5.00 11.63
N ALA A 142 0.89 6.19 12.03
CA ALA A 142 1.67 7.17 12.75
C ALA A 142 0.71 8.05 13.57
N ASP A 143 1.24 8.66 14.63
CA ASP A 143 0.52 9.66 15.41
C ASP A 143 0.18 10.88 14.53
N SER A 144 -0.93 11.52 14.83
CA SER A 144 -1.47 12.58 13.95
C SER A 144 -0.63 13.84 13.94
N ASP A 145 -0.01 14.17 15.07
CA ASP A 145 0.95 15.28 15.18
C ASP A 145 2.23 14.98 14.36
N VAL A 146 2.69 13.72 14.33
CA VAL A 146 3.80 13.30 13.47
C VAL A 146 3.43 13.42 11.99
N ILE A 147 2.22 13.03 11.60
CA ILE A 147 1.72 13.18 10.22
C ILE A 147 1.65 14.67 9.85
N GLU A 148 1.04 15.49 10.70
CA GLU A 148 0.92 16.95 10.50
C GLU A 148 2.30 17.61 10.37
N GLN A 149 3.25 17.24 11.23
CA GLN A 149 4.63 17.73 11.17
C GLN A 149 5.31 17.35 9.85
N ARG A 150 5.15 16.10 9.39
CA ARG A 150 5.73 15.66 8.10
C ARG A 150 5.11 16.39 6.90
N MET A 151 3.81 16.66 6.94
CA MET A 151 3.14 17.47 5.92
C MET A 151 3.70 18.89 5.86
N ALA A 152 4.04 19.47 7.01
CA ALA A 152 4.65 20.79 7.10
C ALA A 152 6.12 20.82 6.66
N ASP A 153 6.89 19.79 7.04
CA ASP A 153 8.34 19.72 6.76
C ASP A 153 8.65 19.35 5.31
N ASP A 154 7.84 18.49 4.69
CA ASP A 154 8.07 17.95 3.34
C ASP A 154 6.75 17.88 2.54
N PRO A 155 6.13 19.03 2.21
CA PRO A 155 4.92 19.06 1.40
C PRO A 155 5.22 18.55 -0.01
N HIS A 156 4.44 17.59 -0.51
CA HIS A 156 4.57 17.10 -1.88
C HIS A 156 3.48 17.65 -2.81
N GLU A 157 3.76 17.62 -4.11
CA GLU A 157 2.74 18.03 -5.09
C GLU A 157 1.56 17.05 -5.11
N ASN A 158 0.36 17.60 -5.30
CA ASN A 158 -0.90 16.84 -5.40
C ASN A 158 -1.22 15.97 -4.17
N MET A 159 -0.91 16.46 -2.95
CA MET A 159 -1.41 15.89 -1.70
C MET A 159 -2.93 15.65 -1.77
N ILE A 160 -3.36 14.48 -1.31
CA ILE A 160 -4.77 14.08 -1.31
C ILE A 160 -5.47 14.66 -0.08
N ILE A 161 -4.81 14.60 1.08
CA ILE A 161 -5.41 14.95 2.36
C ILE A 161 -4.85 16.29 2.89
N SER A 162 -5.68 17.00 3.65
CA SER A 162 -5.25 18.14 4.47
C SER A 162 -5.06 17.74 5.93
N ALA A 163 -4.45 18.60 6.76
CA ALA A 163 -4.28 18.34 8.19
C ALA A 163 -5.61 18.04 8.91
N GLY A 164 -6.70 18.70 8.49
CA GLY A 164 -8.04 18.47 9.04
C GLY A 164 -8.65 17.10 8.66
N ASP A 165 -8.03 16.39 7.72
CA ASP A 165 -8.49 15.09 7.23
C ASP A 165 -7.78 13.89 7.89
N ILE A 166 -6.72 14.14 8.68
CA ILE A 166 -5.82 13.08 9.17
C ILE A 166 -6.57 12.00 9.94
N GLU A 167 -7.32 12.35 10.99
CA GLU A 167 -7.99 11.34 11.84
C GLU A 167 -9.02 10.54 11.06
N LYS A 168 -9.90 11.21 10.30
CA LYS A 168 -10.94 10.51 9.54
C LYS A 168 -10.36 9.55 8.50
N VAL A 169 -9.20 9.86 7.91
CA VAL A 169 -8.54 9.00 6.93
C VAL A 169 -7.86 7.83 7.62
N LYS A 170 -7.16 8.07 8.74
CA LYS A 170 -6.56 7.00 9.56
C LYS A 170 -7.61 6.00 10.04
N ASP A 171 -8.71 6.49 10.60
CA ASP A 171 -9.84 5.66 11.05
C ASP A 171 -10.37 4.82 9.89
N ARG A 172 -10.49 5.43 8.71
CA ARG A 172 -11.00 4.73 7.53
C ARG A 172 -10.05 3.63 7.04
N PHE A 173 -8.73 3.85 7.09
CA PHE A 173 -7.76 2.79 6.83
C PHE A 173 -7.86 1.66 7.87
N ALA A 174 -7.98 1.99 9.15
CA ALA A 174 -8.10 1.02 10.22
C ALA A 174 -9.35 0.13 10.05
N GLU A 175 -10.51 0.73 9.74
CA GLU A 175 -11.76 0.02 9.44
C GLU A 175 -11.58 -0.99 8.29
N LEU A 176 -11.01 -0.54 7.17
CA LEU A 176 -10.87 -1.39 6.00
C LEU A 176 -9.79 -2.47 6.19
N VAL A 177 -8.71 -2.18 6.91
CA VAL A 177 -7.73 -3.19 7.31
C VAL A 177 -8.37 -4.26 8.18
N ASP A 178 -9.16 -3.87 9.19
CA ASP A 178 -9.88 -4.82 10.05
C ASP A 178 -10.84 -5.69 9.22
N TRP A 179 -11.55 -5.07 8.27
CA TRP A 179 -12.51 -5.72 7.39
C TRP A 179 -11.91 -6.50 6.20
N SER A 180 -10.59 -6.43 5.99
CA SER A 180 -9.88 -7.19 4.94
C SER A 180 -10.02 -8.71 5.11
N LEU A 181 -10.13 -9.43 3.98
CA LEU A 181 -10.17 -10.89 3.92
C LEU A 181 -8.78 -11.54 4.11
N LEU A 182 -7.69 -10.78 4.00
CA LEU A 182 -6.34 -11.31 4.19
C LEU A 182 -6.12 -11.64 5.66
N ALA A 183 -5.86 -12.92 5.97
CA ALA A 183 -5.77 -13.37 7.36
C ALA A 183 -4.51 -12.85 8.09
N ASN A 184 -3.37 -12.79 7.38
CA ASN A 184 -2.10 -12.35 7.95
C ASN A 184 -2.07 -10.82 7.96
N LYS A 185 -2.19 -10.22 9.16
CA LYS A 185 -2.18 -8.77 9.33
C LYS A 185 -1.19 -8.38 10.42
N ILE A 186 -0.41 -7.33 10.15
CA ILE A 186 0.44 -6.70 11.16
C ILE A 186 0.22 -5.18 11.13
N VAL A 187 0.30 -4.55 12.30
CA VAL A 187 0.26 -3.09 12.44
C VAL A 187 1.67 -2.60 12.75
N ILE A 188 2.16 -1.62 12.02
CA ILE A 188 3.47 -1.00 12.20
C ILE A 188 3.26 0.48 12.50
N ASP A 189 3.59 0.89 13.72
CA ASP A 189 3.66 2.29 14.09
C ASP A 189 5.00 2.85 13.62
N ASN A 190 4.94 3.86 12.76
CA ASN A 190 6.08 4.55 12.18
C ASN A 190 6.14 6.01 12.68
N SER A 191 5.77 6.27 13.93
CA SER A 191 5.91 7.57 14.57
C SER A 191 7.35 7.87 14.99
N GLY A 192 8.11 6.82 15.33
CA GLY A 192 9.49 6.90 15.80
C GLY A 192 10.55 6.89 14.68
N SER A 193 11.76 6.46 15.03
CA SER A 193 12.85 6.31 14.08
C SER A 193 12.67 5.10 13.17
N MET A 194 13.23 5.13 11.96
CA MET A 194 13.16 3.99 11.04
C MET A 194 13.83 2.72 11.61
N GLU A 195 14.85 2.87 12.45
CA GLU A 195 15.50 1.75 13.15
C GLU A 195 14.52 1.04 14.11
N GLU A 196 13.80 1.80 14.94
CA GLU A 196 12.78 1.26 15.84
C GLU A 196 11.62 0.64 15.06
N THR A 197 11.12 1.33 14.03
CA THR A 197 10.07 0.83 13.13
C THR A 197 10.46 -0.51 12.51
N MET A 198 11.68 -0.62 11.97
CA MET A 198 12.18 -1.86 11.37
C MET A 198 12.37 -2.96 12.41
N SER A 199 12.83 -2.65 13.62
CA SER A 199 12.91 -3.62 14.72
C SER A 199 11.54 -4.21 15.06
N VAL A 200 10.49 -3.38 15.08
CA VAL A 200 9.11 -3.84 15.27
C VAL A 200 8.62 -4.67 14.09
N PHE A 201 8.88 -4.22 12.85
CA PHE A 201 8.51 -4.94 11.64
C PHE A 201 9.10 -6.35 11.61
N VAL A 202 10.42 -6.48 11.81
CA VAL A 202 11.12 -7.78 11.80
C VAL A 202 10.53 -8.73 12.83
N ARG A 203 10.23 -8.26 14.05
CA ARG A 203 9.57 -9.10 15.07
C ARG A 203 8.17 -9.54 14.67
N LYS A 204 7.39 -8.67 14.01
CA LYS A 204 5.99 -8.96 13.65
C LYS A 204 5.87 -9.79 12.38
N ILE A 205 6.81 -9.68 11.44
CA ILE A 205 6.81 -10.47 10.21
C ILE A 205 7.35 -11.88 10.41
N GLU A 206 8.21 -12.09 11.41
CA GLU A 206 8.86 -13.37 11.68
C GLU A 206 7.88 -14.57 11.67
N PRO A 207 6.71 -14.53 12.35
CA PRO A 207 5.80 -15.67 12.36
C PRO A 207 5.17 -16.00 11.00
N PHE A 208 5.21 -15.05 10.05
CA PHE A 208 4.62 -15.18 8.71
C PHE A 208 5.66 -15.51 7.63
N LEU A 209 6.95 -15.61 7.99
CA LEU A 209 7.99 -16.05 7.06
C LEU A 209 7.74 -17.50 6.64
N THR A 210 7.66 -17.71 5.32
CA THR A 210 7.50 -19.04 4.74
C THR A 210 8.77 -19.88 4.88
N ASP A 211 8.67 -21.20 4.68
CA ASP A 211 9.84 -22.07 4.63
C ASP A 211 10.86 -21.60 3.57
N PHE A 212 10.38 -21.05 2.45
CA PHE A 212 11.24 -20.48 1.40
C PHE A 212 11.92 -19.17 1.82
N ASP A 213 11.25 -18.34 2.61
CA ASP A 213 11.89 -17.14 3.18
C ASP A 213 12.97 -17.54 4.17
N ARG A 214 12.68 -18.50 5.06
CA ARG A 214 13.60 -18.99 6.09
C ARG A 214 14.82 -19.68 5.49
N SER A 215 14.64 -20.52 4.47
CA SER A 215 15.77 -21.19 3.81
C SER A 215 16.77 -20.19 3.22
N ARG A 216 16.28 -19.08 2.65
CA ARG A 216 17.14 -18.01 2.12
C ARG A 216 17.90 -17.27 3.22
N MET A 217 17.28 -17.06 4.38
CA MET A 217 17.96 -16.46 5.53
C MET A 217 19.10 -17.35 6.04
N ASP A 218 18.87 -18.66 6.13
CA ASP A 218 19.88 -19.63 6.56
C ASP A 218 21.04 -19.71 5.57
N GLU A 219 20.74 -19.74 4.26
CA GLU A 219 21.74 -19.74 3.19
C GLU A 219 22.58 -18.46 3.17
N HIS A 220 21.97 -17.29 3.41
CA HIS A 220 22.69 -16.01 3.41
C HIS A 220 23.54 -15.79 4.67
N SER A 221 23.15 -16.41 5.78
CA SER A 221 23.87 -16.33 7.06
C SER A 221 25.05 -17.32 7.17
N SER A 222 25.18 -18.24 6.20
CA SER A 222 26.22 -19.27 6.12
C SER A 222 27.46 -18.80 5.37
#